data_AF-A0A485L819-F1
#
_entry.id   AF-A0A485L819-F1
#
_cell.length_a   1.000
_cell.length_b   1.000
_cell.length_c   1.000
_cell.angle_alpha   90.00
_cell.angle_beta   90.00
_cell.angle_gamma   90.00
#
_symmetry.space_group_name_H-M   'P 1'
#
loop_
_entity.id
_entity.type
_entity.pdbx_description
1 polymer ?
#
loop_
_entity_poly.entity_id
_entity_poly.type
_entity_poly.pdbx_seq_one_letter_code
_entity_poly.pdbx_strand_id
1 'polypeptide(L)'
;MNPHARLARTFGAAAIATFAAHGTRHSTTCEASAPTQPSDVPPPSTKATPSLWRFLGPLQQWLESGDADATHFASFSSKHSNAGLMSWPSLQRGLAQRVKDEAAFVALAAEAKAAVAANDRAKLAAMPARFAEAAYGHGITNEMRELHVAQYGCVQYTSEVLTSIASVAASCRGVVELGAGHGQWAKQLREEFQVDIIAFDNMVRLPLRGASAPHAPASRHVLKGDEAVLLNRRLNLEGRALLLVFPDPGTMAAKSLLNYMQASPKNDVLIYVGEGRCGANANAAFFDLLELNSEWVLEQMLPVVPFGTKGFERYFVFRRRQPVV
;
A
#
# COMPACT_ATOMS: atom_id res chain seq x y z
N MET A 1 -34.97 -8.93 42.11
CA MET A 1 -34.60 -9.31 40.72
C MET A 1 -33.65 -8.26 40.18
N ASN A 2 -32.39 -8.63 39.91
CA ASN A 2 -31.28 -7.69 39.68
C ASN A 2 -30.99 -7.52 38.17
N PRO A 3 -31.04 -6.30 37.59
CA PRO A 3 -30.92 -6.07 36.14
C PRO A 3 -29.49 -6.19 35.57
N HIS A 4 -28.48 -6.54 36.37
CA HIS A 4 -27.08 -6.59 35.93
C HIS A 4 -26.60 -7.90 35.27
N ALA A 5 -27.50 -8.86 34.97
CA ALA A 5 -27.10 -10.19 34.50
C ALA A 5 -27.14 -10.42 32.96
N ARG A 6 -27.32 -9.38 32.12
CA ARG A 6 -27.46 -9.55 30.65
C ARG A 6 -26.37 -8.95 29.76
N LEU A 7 -25.26 -8.46 30.29
CA LEU A 7 -24.20 -7.82 29.50
C LEU A 7 -22.94 -8.67 29.23
N ALA A 8 -22.91 -9.94 29.64
CA ALA A 8 -21.71 -10.78 29.55
C ALA A 8 -21.65 -11.75 28.34
N ARG A 9 -22.49 -11.61 27.31
CA ARG A 9 -22.59 -12.61 26.22
C ARG A 9 -22.27 -12.15 24.79
N THR A 10 -21.79 -10.92 24.56
CA THR A 10 -21.62 -10.42 23.18
C THR A 10 -20.23 -9.88 22.82
N PHE A 11 -19.23 -9.94 23.71
CA PHE A 11 -17.93 -9.28 23.48
C PHE A 11 -16.75 -10.18 23.10
N GLY A 12 -16.92 -11.50 22.96
CA GLY A 12 -15.75 -12.41 22.84
C GLY A 12 -15.38 -12.94 21.45
N ALA A 13 -16.31 -13.01 20.50
CA ALA A 13 -16.12 -13.84 19.29
C ALA A 13 -16.09 -13.08 17.95
N ALA A 14 -16.72 -11.90 17.85
CA ALA A 14 -16.88 -11.22 16.56
C ALA A 14 -15.62 -10.46 16.08
N ALA A 15 -14.77 -9.99 17.01
CA ALA A 15 -13.57 -9.24 16.66
C ALA A 15 -12.42 -10.14 16.11
N ILE A 16 -12.29 -11.37 16.62
CA ILE A 16 -11.28 -12.33 16.15
C ILE A 16 -11.64 -12.88 14.76
N ALA A 17 -12.94 -13.02 14.46
CA ALA A 17 -13.41 -13.51 13.17
C ALA A 17 -13.21 -12.52 12.01
N THR A 18 -13.13 -11.21 12.27
CA THR A 18 -13.02 -10.21 11.19
C THR A 18 -11.60 -10.08 10.65
N PHE A 19 -10.58 -10.30 11.49
CA PHE A 19 -9.18 -10.41 11.04
C PHE A 19 -8.91 -11.75 10.34
N ALA A 20 -9.54 -12.85 10.78
CA ALA A 20 -9.42 -14.15 10.13
C ALA A 20 -10.19 -14.24 8.80
N ALA A 21 -11.24 -13.45 8.60
CA ALA A 21 -12.05 -13.47 7.37
C ALA A 21 -11.55 -12.54 6.24
N HIS A 22 -10.59 -11.65 6.51
CA HIS A 22 -9.94 -10.81 5.49
C HIS A 22 -8.53 -11.28 5.11
N GLY A 23 -8.07 -12.38 5.72
CA GLY A 23 -7.13 -13.28 5.06
C GLY A 23 -7.83 -14.01 3.92
N THR A 24 -8.32 -13.29 2.91
CA THR A 24 -8.51 -13.94 1.61
C THR A 24 -7.17 -14.56 1.28
N ARG A 25 -7.17 -15.87 1.01
CA ARG A 25 -6.05 -16.59 0.39
C ARG A 25 -5.81 -15.98 -0.99
N HIS A 26 -5.32 -14.76 -1.05
CA HIS A 26 -4.55 -14.27 -2.17
C HIS A 26 -3.11 -14.66 -1.83
N SER A 27 -2.84 -15.96 -1.92
CA SER A 27 -1.54 -16.42 -2.34
C SER A 27 -1.35 -15.90 -3.76
N THR A 28 -1.10 -14.60 -3.91
CA THR A 28 -0.37 -14.09 -5.05
C THR A 28 1.05 -14.56 -4.84
N THR A 29 1.28 -15.85 -5.09
CA THR A 29 2.60 -16.29 -5.53
C THR A 29 2.91 -15.40 -6.72
N CYS A 30 3.83 -14.47 -6.52
CA CYS A 30 4.45 -13.74 -7.61
C CYS A 30 5.22 -14.82 -8.41
N GLU A 31 4.51 -15.54 -9.29
CA GLU A 31 5.10 -16.44 -10.26
C GLU A 31 5.96 -15.57 -11.16
N ALA A 32 7.25 -15.50 -10.84
CA ALA A 32 8.24 -15.07 -11.79
C ALA A 32 8.19 -16.08 -12.94
N SER A 33 7.70 -15.64 -14.11
CA SER A 33 7.80 -16.42 -15.34
C SER A 33 9.28 -16.73 -15.58
N ALA A 34 9.69 -17.98 -15.31
CA ALA A 34 11.05 -18.42 -15.51
C ALA A 34 11.39 -18.45 -17.01
N PRO A 35 12.54 -17.92 -17.46
CA PRO A 35 13.00 -18.12 -18.82
C PRO A 35 13.45 -19.57 -19.01
N THR A 36 12.94 -20.20 -20.07
CA THR A 36 13.31 -21.54 -20.52
C THR A 36 14.80 -21.58 -20.87
N GLN A 37 15.59 -22.39 -20.15
CA GLN A 37 16.98 -22.70 -20.53
C GLN A 37 17.08 -24.09 -21.17
N PRO A 38 17.86 -24.24 -22.26
CA PRO A 38 18.21 -25.54 -22.81
C PRO A 38 19.33 -26.21 -22.00
N SER A 39 19.20 -27.53 -21.84
CA SER A 39 20.17 -28.44 -21.21
C SER A 39 21.44 -28.56 -22.04
N ASP A 40 22.60 -28.53 -21.38
CA ASP A 40 23.71 -29.49 -21.49
C ASP A 40 25.00 -28.88 -20.94
N VAL A 41 25.43 -29.31 -19.73
CA VAL A 41 26.74 -28.99 -19.16
C VAL A 41 27.36 -30.25 -18.52
N PRO A 42 28.64 -30.57 -18.81
CA PRO A 42 29.38 -31.75 -18.31
C PRO A 42 29.83 -31.62 -16.84
N PRO A 43 30.29 -32.71 -16.19
CA PRO A 43 30.57 -32.73 -14.75
C PRO A 43 31.82 -31.93 -14.34
N PRO A 44 31.89 -31.45 -13.07
CA PRO A 44 32.87 -30.47 -12.66
C PRO A 44 34.25 -31.07 -12.34
N SER A 45 35.28 -30.33 -12.77
CA SER A 45 36.69 -30.49 -12.41
C SER A 45 36.97 -29.98 -11.00
N THR A 46 37.64 -30.78 -10.18
CA THR A 46 38.10 -30.42 -8.84
C THR A 46 39.32 -29.50 -8.90
N LYS A 47 39.09 -28.18 -8.83
CA LYS A 47 40.12 -27.18 -8.47
C LYS A 47 39.58 -26.31 -7.35
N ALA A 48 40.44 -26.01 -6.37
CA ALA A 48 40.10 -25.32 -5.14
C ALA A 48 39.30 -24.03 -5.38
N THR A 49 38.10 -23.97 -4.81
CA THR A 49 37.17 -22.85 -4.89
C THR A 49 37.70 -21.67 -4.07
N PRO A 50 37.79 -20.46 -4.63
CA PRO A 50 37.96 -19.25 -3.83
C PRO A 50 36.78 -19.14 -2.85
N SER A 51 37.03 -18.73 -1.61
CA SER A 51 35.97 -18.62 -0.60
C SER A 51 34.78 -17.83 -1.13
N LEU A 52 33.58 -18.40 -1.05
CA LEU A 52 32.29 -17.80 -1.39
C LEU A 52 32.09 -16.39 -0.79
N TRP A 53 32.78 -16.10 0.31
CA TRP A 53 32.81 -14.81 0.99
C TRP A 53 33.42 -13.65 0.19
N ARG A 54 34.26 -13.90 -0.82
CA ARG A 54 34.85 -12.82 -1.64
C ARG A 54 33.89 -12.24 -2.68
N PHE A 55 32.85 -12.98 -3.07
CA PHE A 55 31.82 -12.48 -4.01
C PHE A 55 30.61 -11.84 -3.30
N LEU A 56 30.42 -12.11 -2.01
CA LEU A 56 29.34 -11.53 -1.21
C LEU A 56 29.72 -10.19 -0.54
N GLY A 57 31.01 -9.83 -0.52
CA GLY A 57 31.49 -8.57 0.06
C GLY A 57 30.76 -7.32 -0.46
N PRO A 58 30.59 -7.15 -1.79
CA PRO A 58 29.85 -6.01 -2.34
C PRO A 58 28.34 -6.05 -2.03
N LEU A 59 27.74 -7.25 -1.96
CA LEU A 59 26.32 -7.42 -1.67
C LEU A 59 26.02 -7.14 -0.19
N GLN A 60 26.91 -7.56 0.71
CA GLN A 60 26.82 -7.32 2.13
C GLN A 60 27.11 -5.84 2.46
N GLN A 61 28.11 -5.24 1.84
CA GLN A 61 28.39 -3.81 1.97
C GLN A 61 27.28 -2.92 1.36
N TRP A 62 26.60 -3.39 0.30
CA TRP A 62 25.40 -2.74 -0.25
C TRP A 62 24.18 -2.87 0.69
N LEU A 63 24.02 -4.01 1.36
CA LEU A 63 22.98 -4.23 2.39
C LEU A 63 23.22 -3.42 3.67
N GLU A 64 24.48 -3.13 4.00
CA GLU A 64 24.89 -2.37 5.19
C GLU A 64 25.03 -0.85 4.92
N SER A 65 25.06 -0.42 3.66
CA SER A 65 25.10 1.01 3.28
C SER A 65 23.72 1.65 3.45
N GLY A 66 23.68 2.75 4.21
CA GLY A 66 22.46 3.38 4.74
C GLY A 66 21.47 3.98 3.75
N ASP A 67 21.54 3.67 2.44
CA ASP A 67 20.50 4.10 1.50
C ASP A 67 20.42 3.25 0.21
N ALA A 68 20.30 1.92 0.37
CA ALA A 68 20.07 1.01 -0.75
C ALA A 68 18.82 1.39 -1.57
N ASP A 69 17.81 1.98 -0.93
CA ASP A 69 16.60 2.48 -1.58
C ASP A 69 16.89 3.71 -2.44
N ALA A 70 17.58 4.74 -1.94
CA ALA A 70 17.92 5.88 -2.78
C ALA A 70 18.84 5.48 -3.94
N THR A 71 19.77 4.56 -3.73
CA THR A 71 20.60 4.01 -4.82
C THR A 71 19.73 3.34 -5.88
N HIS A 72 18.74 2.54 -5.46
CA HIS A 72 17.76 1.92 -6.35
C HIS A 72 17.01 2.97 -7.17
N PHE A 73 16.40 3.96 -6.53
CA PHE A 73 15.60 4.98 -7.21
C PHE A 73 16.42 5.94 -8.07
N ALA A 74 17.63 6.31 -7.64
CA ALA A 74 18.55 7.11 -8.44
C ALA A 74 18.93 6.41 -9.75
N SER A 75 18.90 5.07 -9.79
CA SER A 75 19.15 4.33 -11.02
C SER A 75 18.04 4.49 -12.07
N PHE A 76 16.85 4.98 -11.73
CA PHE A 76 15.72 5.14 -12.64
C PHE A 76 15.53 6.56 -13.17
N SER A 77 16.23 7.56 -12.62
CA SER A 77 16.12 8.94 -13.11
C SER A 77 16.63 9.14 -14.54
N SER A 78 17.51 8.25 -15.01
CA SER A 78 18.15 8.31 -16.33
C SER A 78 17.79 7.15 -17.26
N LYS A 79 16.99 6.18 -16.81
CA LYS A 79 16.65 4.99 -17.59
C LYS A 79 15.48 5.24 -18.52
N HIS A 80 15.54 4.62 -19.70
CA HIS A 80 14.39 4.57 -20.60
C HIS A 80 13.31 3.59 -20.16
N SER A 81 13.67 2.61 -19.31
CA SER A 81 12.80 1.56 -18.79
C SER A 81 12.64 1.65 -17.27
N ASN A 82 11.42 1.40 -16.80
CA ASN A 82 11.06 1.34 -15.39
C ASN A 82 11.01 -0.11 -14.85
N ALA A 83 11.53 -1.09 -15.59
CA ALA A 83 11.49 -2.48 -15.15
C ALA A 83 12.17 -2.66 -13.77
N GLY A 84 11.39 -3.13 -12.79
CA GLY A 84 11.84 -3.34 -11.41
C GLY A 84 11.80 -2.10 -10.51
N LEU A 85 11.34 -0.95 -11.01
CA LEU A 85 11.24 0.28 -10.22
C LEU A 85 10.48 0.08 -8.90
N MET A 86 9.37 -0.67 -8.96
CA MET A 86 8.46 -0.90 -7.84
C MET A 86 8.89 -2.10 -6.98
N SER A 87 10.14 -2.58 -7.10
CA SER A 87 10.69 -3.71 -6.33
C SER A 87 11.99 -3.33 -5.59
N TRP A 88 11.96 -2.28 -4.78
CA TRP A 88 13.17 -1.76 -4.12
C TRP A 88 13.62 -2.57 -2.89
N PRO A 89 14.88 -2.41 -2.42
CA PRO A 89 15.50 -3.35 -1.49
C PRO A 89 14.82 -3.46 -0.12
N SER A 90 14.44 -2.34 0.52
CA SER A 90 13.78 -2.39 1.83
C SER A 90 12.43 -3.10 1.78
N LEU A 91 11.63 -2.87 0.74
CA LEU A 91 10.37 -3.58 0.50
C LEU A 91 10.62 -5.08 0.37
N GLN A 92 11.59 -5.52 -0.44
CA GLN A 92 11.86 -6.95 -0.63
C GLN A 92 12.25 -7.65 0.69
N ARG A 93 13.07 -6.99 1.54
CA ARG A 93 13.36 -7.50 2.89
C ARG A 93 12.11 -7.56 3.75
N GLY A 94 11.28 -6.52 3.68
CA GLY A 94 9.98 -6.45 4.34
C GLY A 94 9.04 -7.58 3.97
N LEU A 95 8.91 -7.88 2.68
CA LEU A 95 8.08 -8.98 2.16
C LEU A 95 8.57 -10.33 2.67
N ALA A 96 9.88 -10.56 2.68
CA ALA A 96 10.46 -11.78 3.26
C ALA A 96 10.14 -11.93 4.76
N GLN A 97 10.09 -10.81 5.50
CA GLN A 97 9.68 -10.81 6.90
C GLN A 97 8.17 -11.07 7.05
N ARG A 98 7.33 -10.50 6.17
CA ARG A 98 5.87 -10.72 6.20
C ARG A 98 5.48 -12.17 6.02
N VAL A 99 6.21 -12.94 5.21
CA VAL A 99 5.99 -14.38 5.08
C VAL A 99 6.16 -15.09 6.43
N LYS A 100 7.15 -14.67 7.24
CA LYS A 100 7.34 -15.22 8.60
C LYS A 100 6.24 -14.74 9.54
N ASP A 101 5.86 -13.48 9.44
CA ASP A 101 4.79 -12.90 10.25
C ASP A 101 3.44 -13.56 9.96
N GLU A 102 3.16 -13.91 8.70
CA GLU A 102 1.95 -14.66 8.30
C GLU A 102 1.90 -16.04 8.98
N ALA A 103 3.03 -16.76 9.01
CA ALA A 103 3.11 -18.02 9.75
C ALA A 103 2.84 -17.81 11.25
N ALA A 104 3.36 -16.72 11.83
CA ALA A 104 3.07 -16.35 13.22
C ALA A 104 1.59 -16.00 13.44
N PHE A 105 0.95 -15.31 12.50
CA PHE A 105 -0.49 -15.02 12.51
C PHE A 105 -1.34 -16.29 12.51
N VAL A 106 -1.01 -17.25 11.65
CA VAL A 106 -1.70 -18.54 11.59
C VAL A 106 -1.56 -19.28 12.93
N ALA A 107 -0.37 -19.29 13.51
CA ALA A 107 -0.13 -19.88 14.83
C ALA A 107 -0.93 -19.18 15.95
N LEU A 108 -0.95 -17.84 15.96
CA LEU A 108 -1.74 -17.05 16.90
C LEU A 108 -3.25 -17.31 16.76
N ALA A 109 -3.74 -17.46 15.53
CA ALA A 109 -5.14 -17.78 15.28
C ALA A 109 -5.51 -19.19 15.81
N ALA A 110 -4.63 -20.17 15.61
CA ALA A 110 -4.81 -21.51 16.17
C ALA A 110 -4.80 -21.49 17.71
N GLU A 111 -3.88 -20.73 18.32
CA GLU A 111 -3.80 -20.55 19.77
C GLU A 111 -5.06 -19.88 20.33
N ALA A 112 -5.54 -18.81 19.70
CA ALA A 112 -6.76 -18.13 20.08
C ALA A 112 -7.97 -19.07 20.03
N LYS A 113 -8.09 -19.88 18.96
CA LYS A 113 -9.13 -20.90 18.83
C LYS A 113 -9.08 -21.93 19.97
N ALA A 114 -7.88 -22.41 20.31
CA ALA A 114 -7.69 -23.33 21.42
C ALA A 114 -8.05 -22.69 22.78
N ALA A 115 -7.67 -21.44 23.00
CA ALA A 115 -8.02 -20.69 24.21
C ALA A 115 -9.54 -20.49 24.35
N VAL A 116 -10.26 -20.23 23.25
CA VAL A 116 -11.73 -20.21 23.24
C VAL A 116 -12.30 -21.56 23.65
N ALA A 117 -11.81 -22.66 23.05
CA ALA A 117 -12.29 -24.01 23.37
C ALA A 117 -12.06 -24.40 24.83
N ALA A 118 -10.96 -23.92 25.43
CA ALA A 118 -10.62 -24.15 26.84
C ALA A 118 -11.26 -23.13 27.81
N ASN A 119 -11.98 -22.12 27.31
CA ASN A 119 -12.47 -20.98 28.11
C ASN A 119 -11.35 -20.27 28.90
N ASP A 120 -10.15 -20.20 28.33
CA ASP A 120 -8.97 -19.56 28.92
C ASP A 120 -9.04 -18.04 28.74
N ARG A 121 -9.71 -17.38 29.70
CA ARG A 121 -9.92 -15.92 29.67
C ARG A 121 -8.63 -15.12 29.72
N ALA A 122 -7.60 -15.62 30.42
CA ALA A 122 -6.34 -14.92 30.55
C ALA A 122 -5.60 -14.85 29.21
N LYS A 123 -5.53 -15.97 28.47
CA LYS A 123 -4.96 -15.98 27.12
C LYS A 123 -5.75 -15.10 26.17
N LEU A 124 -7.09 -15.19 26.19
CA LEU A 124 -7.94 -14.38 25.32
C LEU A 124 -7.76 -12.88 25.56
N ALA A 125 -7.57 -12.45 26.80
CA ALA A 125 -7.29 -11.05 27.13
C ALA A 125 -5.97 -10.54 26.53
N ALA A 126 -4.97 -11.41 26.36
CA ALA A 126 -3.67 -11.05 25.77
C ALA A 126 -3.63 -11.13 24.24
N MET A 127 -4.58 -11.83 23.60
CA MET A 127 -4.59 -12.04 22.14
C MET A 127 -4.57 -10.73 21.32
N PRO A 128 -5.38 -9.70 21.63
CA PRO A 128 -5.40 -8.47 20.83
C PRO A 128 -4.03 -7.80 20.71
N ALA A 129 -3.27 -7.72 21.81
CA ALA A 129 -1.94 -7.12 21.80
C ALA A 129 -0.96 -7.93 20.94
N ARG A 130 -0.99 -9.27 21.02
CA ARG A 130 -0.13 -10.16 20.23
C ARG A 130 -0.44 -10.09 18.73
N PHE A 131 -1.72 -10.01 18.36
CA PHE A 131 -2.12 -9.80 16.97
C PHE A 131 -1.69 -8.43 16.45
N ALA A 132 -1.86 -7.36 17.25
CA ALA A 132 -1.43 -6.01 16.87
C ALA A 132 0.09 -5.93 16.68
N GLU A 133 0.87 -6.54 17.59
CA GLU A 133 2.33 -6.61 17.47
C GLU A 133 2.77 -7.39 16.22
N ALA A 134 2.11 -8.51 15.93
CA ALA A 134 2.38 -9.28 14.72
C ALA A 134 2.04 -8.48 13.45
N ALA A 135 0.96 -7.70 13.44
CA ALA A 135 0.53 -6.91 12.28
C ALA A 135 1.42 -5.68 12.05
N TYR A 136 1.70 -4.93 13.12
CA TYR A 136 2.15 -3.54 13.01
C TYR A 136 3.51 -3.28 13.65
N GLY A 137 4.02 -4.22 14.45
CA GLY A 137 5.29 -4.09 15.15
C GLY A 137 5.14 -3.89 16.66
N HIS A 138 6.26 -3.97 17.37
CA HIS A 138 6.32 -3.94 18.83
C HIS A 138 5.73 -2.64 19.39
N GLY A 139 4.92 -2.77 20.45
CA GLY A 139 4.33 -1.63 21.15
C GLY A 139 3.15 -0.95 20.44
N ILE A 140 2.74 -1.42 19.26
CA ILE A 140 1.61 -0.85 18.52
C ILE A 140 0.30 -1.48 18.98
N THR A 141 -0.67 -0.64 19.36
CA THR A 141 -2.01 -1.07 19.78
C THR A 141 -3.06 -0.80 18.69
N ASN A 142 -4.23 -1.46 18.81
CA ASN A 142 -5.36 -1.19 17.93
C ASN A 142 -5.90 0.24 18.08
N GLU A 143 -5.86 0.81 19.29
CA GLU A 143 -6.26 2.19 19.54
C GLU A 143 -5.35 3.18 18.80
N MET A 144 -4.03 2.96 18.84
CA MET A 144 -3.09 3.77 18.06
C MET A 144 -3.38 3.71 16.56
N ARG A 145 -3.79 2.53 16.06
CA ARG A 145 -4.21 2.38 14.66
C ARG A 145 -5.47 3.15 14.36
N GLU A 146 -6.49 3.06 15.21
CA GLU A 146 -7.75 3.77 15.02
C GLU A 146 -7.53 5.29 15.00
N LEU A 147 -6.70 5.81 15.90
CA LEU A 147 -6.31 7.23 15.92
C LEU A 147 -5.56 7.63 14.65
N HIS A 148 -4.60 6.83 14.20
CA HIS A 148 -3.87 7.09 12.96
C HIS A 148 -4.80 7.11 11.75
N VAL A 149 -5.69 6.11 11.63
CA VAL A 149 -6.66 6.02 10.54
C VAL A 149 -7.65 7.18 10.55
N ALA A 150 -8.12 7.59 11.73
CA ALA A 150 -9.00 8.74 11.86
C ALA A 150 -8.31 10.02 11.37
N GLN A 151 -7.03 10.22 11.69
CA GLN A 151 -6.29 11.43 11.35
C GLN A 151 -5.77 11.46 9.91
N TYR A 152 -5.18 10.37 9.45
CA TYR A 152 -4.40 10.32 8.20
C TYR A 152 -4.95 9.37 7.15
N GLY A 153 -5.88 8.48 7.52
CA GLY A 153 -6.18 7.29 6.71
C GLY A 153 -5.13 6.21 6.91
N CYS A 154 -4.84 5.40 5.88
CA CYS A 154 -3.94 4.25 6.05
C CYS A 154 -2.44 4.62 6.06
N VAL A 155 -2.08 5.84 5.66
CA VAL A 155 -0.69 6.30 5.59
C VAL A 155 -0.64 7.79 5.89
N GLN A 156 0.36 8.19 6.68
CA GLN A 156 0.55 9.57 7.08
C GLN A 156 1.31 10.36 6.01
N TYR A 157 0.71 11.48 5.61
CA TYR A 157 1.36 12.49 4.78
C TYR A 157 2.43 13.26 5.57
N THR A 158 3.39 13.83 4.84
CA THR A 158 4.35 14.81 5.37
C THR A 158 4.14 16.15 4.66
N SER A 159 4.65 17.24 5.24
CA SER A 159 4.56 18.57 4.62
C SER A 159 5.22 18.62 3.24
N GLU A 160 6.33 17.89 3.03
CA GLU A 160 7.03 17.79 1.75
C GLU A 160 6.17 17.11 0.69
N VAL A 161 5.46 16.03 1.06
CA VAL A 161 4.56 15.31 0.17
C VAL A 161 3.36 16.17 -0.21
N LEU A 162 2.72 16.85 0.76
CA LEU A 162 1.60 17.75 0.47
C LEU A 162 2.04 18.92 -0.42
N THR A 163 3.22 19.48 -0.18
CA THR A 163 3.81 20.54 -1.02
C THR A 163 4.06 20.04 -2.45
N SER A 164 4.58 18.82 -2.60
CA SER A 164 4.78 18.19 -3.92
C SER A 164 3.44 18.03 -4.66
N ILE A 165 2.40 17.51 -3.99
CA ILE A 165 1.07 17.38 -4.61
C ILE A 165 0.51 18.73 -5.02
N ALA A 166 0.64 19.76 -4.17
CA ALA A 166 0.20 21.12 -4.49
C ALA A 166 0.94 21.70 -5.71
N SER A 167 2.26 21.47 -5.79
CA SER A 167 3.07 21.89 -6.94
C SER A 167 2.63 21.18 -8.23
N VAL A 168 2.38 19.87 -8.17
CA VAL A 168 1.85 19.11 -9.31
C VAL A 168 0.49 19.66 -9.72
N ALA A 169 -0.41 19.86 -8.75
CA ALA A 169 -1.75 20.39 -8.98
C ALA A 169 -1.74 21.76 -9.67
N ALA A 170 -0.79 22.63 -9.33
CA ALA A 170 -0.61 23.95 -9.96
C ALA A 170 -0.17 23.87 -11.44
N SER A 171 0.50 22.78 -11.83
CA SER A 171 0.84 22.51 -13.24
C SER A 171 -0.27 21.79 -14.02
N CYS A 172 -1.33 21.39 -13.33
CA CYS A 172 -2.49 20.68 -13.87
C CYS A 172 -3.77 21.50 -13.67
N ARG A 173 -4.93 20.94 -14.02
CA ARG A 173 -6.24 21.54 -13.70
C ARG A 173 -6.72 21.24 -12.27
N GLY A 174 -5.82 20.85 -11.38
CA GLY A 174 -6.13 20.30 -10.05
C GLY A 174 -5.91 18.79 -9.95
N VAL A 175 -6.52 18.17 -8.95
CA VAL A 175 -6.36 16.75 -8.61
C VAL A 175 -7.71 16.04 -8.62
N VAL A 176 -7.72 14.77 -9.03
CA VAL A 176 -8.80 13.83 -8.75
C VAL A 176 -8.26 12.69 -7.88
N GLU A 177 -8.84 12.48 -6.71
CA GLU A 177 -8.46 11.38 -5.81
C GLU A 177 -9.50 10.26 -5.91
N LEU A 178 -9.05 9.03 -6.16
CA LEU A 178 -9.90 7.83 -6.09
C LEU A 178 -9.47 6.91 -4.94
N GLY A 179 -10.46 6.36 -4.25
CA GLY A 179 -10.22 5.58 -3.03
C GLY A 179 -9.92 6.47 -1.83
N ALA A 180 -10.54 7.65 -1.78
CA ALA A 180 -10.23 8.68 -0.79
C ALA A 180 -10.63 8.32 0.65
N GLY A 181 -11.37 7.23 0.86
CA GLY A 181 -11.96 6.86 2.14
C GLY A 181 -12.80 7.99 2.73
N HIS A 182 -12.40 8.50 3.90
CA HIS A 182 -13.07 9.64 4.53
C HIS A 182 -12.53 11.01 4.08
N GLY A 183 -11.54 11.04 3.17
CA GLY A 183 -11.02 12.24 2.53
C GLY A 183 -10.00 13.00 3.36
N GLN A 184 -9.21 12.32 4.20
CA GLN A 184 -8.19 12.93 5.06
C GLN A 184 -7.17 13.74 4.23
N TRP A 185 -6.64 13.14 3.16
CA TRP A 185 -5.68 13.79 2.27
C TRP A 185 -6.31 14.96 1.50
N ALA A 186 -7.49 14.76 0.88
CA ALA A 186 -8.20 15.85 0.21
C ALA A 186 -8.61 16.99 1.14
N LYS A 187 -8.95 16.72 2.40
CA LYS A 187 -9.22 17.76 3.39
C LYS A 187 -7.96 18.59 3.63
N GLN A 188 -6.85 17.93 3.95
CA GLN A 188 -5.58 18.58 4.26
C GLN A 188 -5.07 19.44 3.10
N LEU A 189 -5.09 18.90 1.87
CA LEU A 189 -4.67 19.63 0.67
C LEU A 189 -5.51 20.87 0.37
N ARG A 190 -6.82 20.84 0.65
CA ARG A 190 -7.68 22.02 0.51
C ARG A 190 -7.40 23.07 1.57
N GLU A 191 -7.33 22.64 2.83
CA GLU A 191 -7.22 23.54 3.98
C GLU A 191 -5.86 24.25 4.02
N GLU A 192 -4.77 23.54 3.74
CA GLU A 192 -3.42 24.12 3.83
C GLU A 192 -2.91 24.71 2.52
N PHE A 193 -3.23 24.07 1.38
CA PHE A 193 -2.63 24.40 0.08
C PHE A 193 -3.64 24.92 -0.95
N GLN A 194 -4.93 25.01 -0.60
CA GLN A 194 -6.00 25.47 -1.50
C GLN A 194 -6.06 24.69 -2.83
N VAL A 195 -5.67 23.41 -2.81
CA VAL A 195 -5.68 22.56 -4.00
C VAL A 195 -7.13 22.32 -4.45
N ASP A 196 -7.39 22.53 -5.75
CA ASP A 196 -8.64 22.09 -6.38
C ASP A 196 -8.62 20.55 -6.52
N ILE A 197 -9.12 19.86 -5.49
CA ILE A 197 -9.20 18.40 -5.44
C ILE A 197 -10.66 17.91 -5.37
N ILE A 198 -10.99 16.99 -6.28
CA ILE A 198 -12.25 16.25 -6.31
C ILE A 198 -11.97 14.81 -5.89
N ALA A 199 -12.54 14.40 -4.75
CA ALA A 199 -12.26 13.09 -4.16
C ALA A 199 -13.48 12.16 -4.30
N PHE A 200 -13.25 10.89 -4.62
CA PHE A 200 -14.28 9.86 -4.69
C PHE A 200 -13.91 8.61 -3.89
N ASP A 201 -14.94 7.95 -3.35
CA ASP A 201 -14.83 6.63 -2.75
C ASP A 201 -16.15 5.84 -2.89
N ASN A 202 -16.07 4.51 -2.93
CA ASN A 202 -17.24 3.62 -3.01
C ASN A 202 -17.76 3.18 -1.62
N MET A 203 -17.00 3.49 -0.57
CA MET A 203 -17.24 3.24 0.85
C MET A 203 -17.39 1.75 1.23
N VAL A 204 -17.02 0.82 0.33
CA VAL A 204 -17.22 -0.61 0.54
C VAL A 204 -16.24 -1.16 1.57
N ARG A 205 -14.99 -0.68 1.56
CA ARG A 205 -13.85 -1.23 2.33
C ARG A 205 -13.19 -0.20 3.24
N LEU A 206 -13.99 0.48 4.08
CA LEU A 206 -13.44 1.43 5.03
C LEU A 206 -12.79 0.73 6.24
N PRO A 207 -11.59 1.15 6.67
CA PRO A 207 -10.87 0.58 7.81
C PRO A 207 -11.51 0.88 9.18
N LEU A 208 -12.43 1.84 9.25
CA LEU A 208 -13.19 2.20 10.45
C LEU A 208 -14.56 1.52 10.43
N ARG A 209 -14.67 0.33 11.02
CA ARG A 209 -15.96 -0.31 11.30
C ARG A 209 -16.09 -0.60 12.79
N GLY A 210 -16.59 0.37 13.54
CA GLY A 210 -16.91 0.21 14.97
C GLY A 210 -17.78 1.34 15.50
N ALA A 211 -18.75 1.00 16.36
CA ALA A 211 -19.68 1.93 17.00
C ALA A 211 -19.01 2.94 17.95
N SER A 212 -17.71 2.78 18.21
CA SER A 212 -16.91 3.61 19.12
C SER A 212 -16.27 4.84 18.47
N ALA A 213 -16.28 4.93 17.14
CA ALA A 213 -15.98 6.18 16.44
C ALA A 213 -17.32 6.82 16.07
N PRO A 214 -17.94 7.64 16.94
CA PRO A 214 -19.12 8.40 16.58
C PRO A 214 -18.71 9.30 15.41
N HIS A 215 -19.08 8.86 14.21
CA HIS A 215 -19.24 9.70 13.04
C HIS A 215 -18.14 10.75 12.88
N ALA A 216 -16.97 10.38 12.37
CA ALA A 216 -16.44 11.24 11.33
C ALA A 216 -17.39 11.02 10.15
N PRO A 217 -18.40 11.87 9.92
CA PRO A 217 -19.18 11.75 8.69
C PRO A 217 -18.17 11.68 7.55
N ALA A 218 -18.37 10.78 6.59
CA ALA A 218 -17.64 10.85 5.33
C ALA A 218 -17.61 12.32 4.95
N SER A 219 -16.40 12.88 4.82
CA SER A 219 -16.25 14.30 4.59
C SER A 219 -17.22 14.66 3.48
N ARG A 220 -18.07 15.67 3.69
CA ARG A 220 -19.06 16.14 2.70
C ARG A 220 -18.41 16.47 1.34
N HIS A 221 -17.08 16.47 1.30
CA HIS A 221 -16.21 16.73 0.18
C HIS A 221 -15.65 15.47 -0.50
N VAL A 222 -16.08 14.26 -0.10
CA VAL A 222 -15.85 12.99 -0.82
C VAL A 222 -17.15 12.57 -1.49
N LEU A 223 -17.11 12.48 -2.81
CA LEU A 223 -18.23 12.06 -3.64
C LEU A 223 -18.31 10.54 -3.69
N LYS A 224 -19.51 9.99 -3.83
CA LYS A 224 -19.66 8.55 -4.02
C LYS A 224 -19.27 8.16 -5.45
N GLY A 225 -18.35 7.21 -5.61
CA GLY A 225 -17.93 6.73 -6.92
C GLY A 225 -16.80 5.71 -6.86
N ASP A 226 -16.66 4.93 -7.93
CA ASP A 226 -15.54 4.01 -8.16
C ASP A 226 -14.72 4.45 -9.38
N GLU A 227 -13.88 3.58 -9.94
CA GLU A 227 -13.04 3.88 -11.11
C GLU A 227 -13.81 4.40 -12.33
N ALA A 228 -15.11 4.09 -12.44
CA ALA A 228 -15.91 4.46 -13.61
C ALA A 228 -16.18 5.96 -13.70
N VAL A 229 -16.06 6.70 -12.58
CA VAL A 229 -16.26 8.16 -12.57
C VAL A 229 -15.26 8.90 -13.46
N LEU A 230 -14.07 8.34 -13.67
CA LEU A 230 -13.03 8.93 -14.51
C LEU A 230 -13.45 9.03 -15.98
N LEU A 231 -14.35 8.17 -16.44
CA LEU A 231 -14.91 8.20 -17.79
C LEU A 231 -16.09 9.19 -17.94
N ASN A 232 -16.59 9.74 -16.84
CA ASN A 232 -17.74 10.64 -16.87
C ASN A 232 -17.35 12.07 -17.26
N ARG A 233 -17.56 12.41 -18.53
CA ARG A 233 -17.29 13.73 -19.11
C ARG A 233 -17.96 14.89 -18.39
N ARG A 234 -19.11 14.66 -17.75
CA ARG A 234 -19.85 15.72 -17.04
C ARG A 234 -19.15 16.19 -15.77
N LEU A 235 -18.22 15.41 -15.24
CA LEU A 235 -17.43 15.76 -14.05
C LEU A 235 -16.21 16.63 -14.36
N ASN A 236 -15.91 16.86 -15.65
CA ASN A 236 -14.81 17.74 -16.09
C ASN A 236 -13.45 17.40 -15.44
N LEU A 237 -13.13 16.10 -15.37
CA LEU A 237 -11.91 15.58 -14.72
C LEU A 237 -10.67 15.60 -15.63
N GLU A 238 -10.80 16.03 -16.89
CA GLU A 238 -9.69 16.04 -17.84
C GLU A 238 -8.57 17.02 -17.44
N GLY A 239 -7.31 16.62 -17.61
CA GLY A 239 -6.13 17.44 -17.31
C GLY A 239 -5.83 17.61 -15.81
N ARG A 240 -6.54 16.91 -14.92
CA ARG A 240 -6.22 16.82 -13.48
C ARG A 240 -5.23 15.70 -13.24
N ALA A 241 -4.37 15.80 -12.22
CA ALA A 241 -3.56 14.67 -11.79
C ALA A 241 -4.44 13.61 -11.10
N LEU A 242 -4.21 12.33 -11.38
CA LEU A 242 -4.85 11.23 -10.64
C LEU A 242 -4.06 10.95 -9.37
N LEU A 243 -4.70 11.05 -8.20
CA LEU A 243 -4.15 10.69 -6.91
C LEU A 243 -4.75 9.36 -6.42
N LEU A 244 -3.88 8.40 -6.13
CA LEU A 244 -4.22 7.12 -5.49
C LEU A 244 -3.43 7.00 -4.19
N VAL A 245 -4.12 7.01 -3.05
CA VAL A 245 -3.50 6.86 -1.72
C VAL A 245 -3.95 5.55 -1.10
N PHE A 246 -2.99 4.68 -0.82
CA PHE A 246 -3.21 3.35 -0.26
C PHE A 246 -4.39 2.61 -0.95
N PRO A 247 -4.39 2.46 -2.28
CA PRO A 247 -5.51 1.81 -2.94
C PRO A 247 -5.62 0.36 -2.48
N ASP A 248 -6.85 -0.15 -2.44
CA ASP A 248 -7.14 -1.53 -2.10
C ASP A 248 -6.29 -2.51 -2.92
N PRO A 249 -5.92 -3.67 -2.34
CA PRO A 249 -5.35 -4.75 -3.12
C PRO A 249 -6.37 -5.19 -4.20
N GLY A 250 -5.86 -5.42 -5.42
CA GLY A 250 -6.67 -5.86 -6.55
C GLY A 250 -6.71 -4.87 -7.71
N THR A 251 -7.82 -4.85 -8.44
CA THR A 251 -7.90 -4.22 -9.78
C THR A 251 -8.20 -2.73 -9.76
N MET A 252 -8.55 -2.14 -8.61
CA MET A 252 -8.98 -0.74 -8.51
C MET A 252 -7.93 0.22 -9.07
N ALA A 253 -6.66 0.09 -8.67
CA ALA A 253 -5.59 0.97 -9.14
C ALA A 253 -5.34 0.84 -10.66
N ALA A 254 -5.28 -0.39 -11.16
CA ALA A 254 -5.08 -0.68 -12.59
C ALA A 254 -6.22 -0.09 -13.44
N LYS A 255 -7.47 -0.34 -13.06
CA LYS A 255 -8.63 0.19 -13.79
C LYS A 255 -8.73 1.71 -13.68
N SER A 256 -8.38 2.29 -12.53
CA SER A 256 -8.35 3.74 -12.35
C SER A 256 -7.36 4.37 -13.31
N LEU A 257 -6.14 3.83 -13.40
CA LEU A 257 -5.12 4.33 -14.32
C LEU A 257 -5.54 4.18 -15.79
N LEU A 258 -6.11 3.04 -16.18
CA LEU A 258 -6.60 2.80 -17.54
C LEU A 258 -7.75 3.74 -17.91
N ASN A 259 -8.76 3.88 -17.04
CA ASN A 259 -9.89 4.79 -17.27
C ASN A 259 -9.41 6.25 -17.33
N TYR A 260 -8.45 6.62 -16.49
CA TYR A 260 -7.83 7.94 -16.49
C TYR A 260 -7.13 8.22 -17.83
N MET A 261 -6.30 7.30 -18.31
CA MET A 261 -5.62 7.41 -19.62
C MET A 261 -6.62 7.47 -20.79
N GLN A 262 -7.66 6.64 -20.76
CA GLN A 262 -8.70 6.58 -21.79
C GLN A 262 -9.54 7.87 -21.82
N ALA A 263 -9.78 8.47 -20.66
CA ALA A 263 -10.58 9.68 -20.57
C ALA A 263 -9.92 10.84 -21.32
N SER A 264 -8.62 11.07 -21.30
CA SER A 264 -8.07 12.20 -22.07
C SER A 264 -6.58 12.03 -22.35
N PRO A 265 -6.08 12.46 -23.52
CA PRO A 265 -4.62 12.59 -23.72
C PRO A 265 -3.98 13.62 -22.77
N LYS A 266 -4.78 14.55 -22.23
CA LYS A 266 -4.34 15.50 -21.19
C LYS A 266 -4.18 14.85 -19.81
N ASN A 267 -4.64 13.61 -19.63
CA ASN A 267 -4.51 12.88 -18.38
C ASN A 267 -3.16 12.16 -18.35
N ASP A 268 -2.15 12.88 -17.92
CA ASP A 268 -0.75 12.48 -18.04
C ASP A 268 0.02 12.49 -16.71
N VAL A 269 -0.64 12.74 -15.57
CA VAL A 269 0.03 12.71 -14.26
C VAL A 269 -0.68 11.76 -13.30
N LEU A 270 0.08 10.80 -12.79
CA LEU A 270 -0.32 9.90 -11.71
C LEU A 270 0.51 10.20 -10.47
N ILE A 271 -0.17 10.38 -9.35
CA ILE A 271 0.40 10.43 -8.01
C ILE A 271 -0.04 9.15 -7.30
N TYR A 272 0.92 8.33 -6.89
CA TYR A 272 0.68 7.08 -6.20
C TYR A 272 1.33 7.10 -4.82
N VAL A 273 0.57 6.80 -3.78
CA VAL A 273 1.06 6.62 -2.42
C VAL A 273 0.72 5.21 -1.98
N GLY A 274 1.71 4.40 -1.73
CA GLY A 274 1.51 3.00 -1.35
C GLY A 274 2.77 2.18 -1.51
N GLU A 275 2.62 0.88 -1.36
CA GLU A 275 3.73 -0.05 -1.52
C GLU A 275 3.99 -0.45 -2.97
N GLY A 276 5.15 -1.04 -3.21
CA GLY A 276 5.53 -1.55 -4.53
C GLY A 276 4.90 -2.90 -4.85
N ARG A 277 5.46 -3.55 -5.87
CA ARG A 277 5.04 -4.86 -6.35
C ARG A 277 5.07 -5.90 -5.22
N CYS A 278 4.05 -6.76 -5.20
CA CYS A 278 3.80 -7.77 -4.16
C CYS A 278 3.56 -7.17 -2.75
N GLY A 279 3.42 -5.84 -2.61
CA GLY A 279 3.05 -5.16 -1.36
C GLY A 279 1.55 -5.24 -1.05
N ALA A 280 1.11 -4.41 -0.09
CA ALA A 280 -0.27 -4.40 0.40
C ALA A 280 -1.28 -3.71 -0.54
N ASN A 281 -0.79 -3.00 -1.58
CA ASN A 281 -1.62 -2.15 -2.44
C ASN A 281 -1.58 -2.58 -3.90
N ALA A 282 -2.66 -2.27 -4.63
CA ALA A 282 -2.82 -2.53 -6.06
C ALA A 282 -2.61 -4.03 -6.43
N ASN A 283 -2.30 -4.32 -7.69
CA ASN A 283 -2.00 -5.66 -8.17
C ASN A 283 -0.88 -5.63 -9.21
N ALA A 284 -0.44 -6.80 -9.66
CA ALA A 284 0.63 -6.93 -10.67
C ALA A 284 0.31 -6.12 -11.95
N ALA A 285 -0.93 -6.17 -12.44
CA ALA A 285 -1.33 -5.46 -13.65
C ALA A 285 -1.15 -3.93 -13.54
N PHE A 286 -1.42 -3.34 -12.37
CA PHE A 286 -1.13 -1.91 -12.15
C PHE A 286 0.36 -1.61 -12.28
N PHE A 287 1.21 -2.41 -11.65
CA PHE A 287 2.66 -2.19 -11.71
C PHE A 287 3.22 -2.49 -13.10
N ASP A 288 2.65 -3.44 -13.84
CA ASP A 288 3.03 -3.71 -15.23
C ASP A 288 2.79 -2.49 -16.14
N LEU A 289 1.70 -1.74 -15.92
CA LEU A 289 1.44 -0.49 -16.63
C LEU A 289 2.52 0.57 -16.39
N LEU A 290 3.08 0.62 -15.17
CA LEU A 290 4.11 1.58 -14.79
C LEU A 290 5.51 1.15 -15.25
N GLU A 291 5.79 -0.15 -15.26
CA GLU A 291 7.14 -0.69 -15.42
C GLU A 291 7.46 -1.14 -16.86
N LEU A 292 6.50 -1.75 -17.57
CA LEU A 292 6.78 -2.47 -18.83
C LEU A 292 6.61 -1.58 -20.07
N ASN A 293 5.60 -0.72 -20.09
CA ASN A 293 5.23 0.00 -21.32
C ASN A 293 6.09 1.23 -21.61
N SER A 294 6.99 1.62 -20.70
CA SER A 294 7.83 2.85 -20.78
C SER A 294 7.04 4.15 -21.02
N GLU A 295 5.71 4.09 -20.98
CA GLU A 295 4.81 5.24 -21.15
C GLU A 295 4.86 6.15 -19.94
N TRP A 296 5.03 5.61 -18.73
CA TRP A 296 5.14 6.39 -17.51
C TRP A 296 6.61 6.61 -17.16
N VAL A 297 6.96 7.81 -16.72
CA VAL A 297 8.29 8.17 -16.25
C VAL A 297 8.17 8.62 -14.81
N LEU A 298 8.99 8.04 -13.93
CA LEU A 298 9.07 8.52 -12.56
C LEU A 298 9.75 9.90 -12.53
N GLU A 299 9.03 10.92 -12.07
CA GLU A 299 9.59 12.26 -11.89
C GLU A 299 10.08 12.49 -10.46
N GLN A 300 9.35 11.95 -9.48
CA GLN A 300 9.63 12.19 -8.08
C GLN A 300 9.27 10.97 -7.23
N MET A 301 10.10 10.70 -6.23
CA MET A 301 9.81 9.76 -5.16
C MET A 301 10.17 10.42 -3.83
N LEU A 302 9.28 10.32 -2.84
CA LEU A 302 9.50 10.83 -1.49
C LEU A 302 9.14 9.75 -0.46
N PRO A 303 9.81 9.74 0.71
CA PRO A 303 9.34 8.94 1.83
C PRO A 303 7.99 9.48 2.36
N VAL A 304 7.15 8.57 2.84
CA VAL A 304 5.97 8.87 3.67
C VAL A 304 6.13 8.17 5.02
N VAL A 305 5.24 8.48 5.97
CA VAL A 305 5.26 7.84 7.29
C VAL A 305 4.25 6.69 7.30
N PRO A 306 4.72 5.42 7.24
CA PRO A 306 3.84 4.26 7.34
C PRO A 306 3.21 4.15 8.74
N PHE A 307 2.10 3.42 8.87
CA PHE A 307 1.61 3.04 10.20
C PHE A 307 2.43 1.90 10.78
N GLY A 308 2.94 2.07 12.01
CA GLY A 308 3.76 1.08 12.69
C GLY A 308 5.16 0.96 12.08
N THR A 309 5.79 -0.20 12.24
CA THR A 309 7.19 -0.43 11.83
C THR A 309 7.33 -1.40 10.65
N LYS A 310 6.21 -1.83 10.05
CA LYS A 310 6.17 -2.88 9.02
C LYS A 310 5.62 -2.42 7.66
N GLY A 311 5.28 -1.14 7.53
CA GLY A 311 4.86 -0.55 6.27
C GLY A 311 6.05 -0.09 5.43
N PHE A 312 5.92 -0.18 4.12
CA PHE A 312 6.93 0.24 3.14
C PHE A 312 6.36 1.25 2.16
N GLU A 313 5.33 2.00 2.54
CA GLU A 313 4.69 2.96 1.68
C GLU A 313 5.69 4.06 1.25
N ARG A 314 5.55 4.49 -0.01
CA ARG A 314 6.31 5.58 -0.62
C ARG A 314 5.35 6.46 -1.42
N TYR A 315 5.74 7.71 -1.63
CA TYR A 315 5.08 8.64 -2.53
C TYR A 315 5.79 8.64 -3.88
N PHE A 316 5.03 8.59 -4.97
CA PHE A 316 5.55 8.59 -6.34
C PHE A 316 4.75 9.56 -7.22
N VAL A 317 5.46 10.31 -8.06
CA VAL A 317 4.86 11.08 -9.17
C VAL A 317 5.35 10.47 -10.48
N PHE A 318 4.41 10.05 -11.29
CA PHE A 318 4.65 9.58 -12.65
C PHE A 318 4.05 10.54 -13.66
N ARG A 319 4.80 10.83 -14.71
CA ARG A 319 4.29 11.54 -15.89
C ARG A 319 4.28 10.64 -17.10
N ARG A 320 3.19 10.67 -17.85
CA ARG A 320 3.07 9.94 -19.10
C ARG A 320 3.85 10.67 -20.19
N ARG A 321 4.64 9.93 -20.97
CA ARG A 321 5.28 10.43 -22.18
C ARG A 321 4.18 10.80 -23.17
N GLN A 322 4.18 12.07 -23.58
CA GLN A 322 3.32 12.50 -24.67
C GLN A 322 3.79 11.79 -25.95
N PRO A 323 2.88 11.30 -26.80
CA PRO A 323 3.24 10.82 -28.12
C PRO A 323 4.02 11.92 -28.85
N VAL A 324 5.17 11.57 -29.44
CA VAL A 324 5.82 12.47 -30.39
C VAL A 324 4.88 12.55 -31.59
N VAL A 325 4.21 13.69 -31.75
CA VAL A 325 3.32 13.98 -32.89
C VAL A 325 4.15 14.24 -34.14
#